data_AF-A0A8T1XKE3-F1
#
_entry.id   AF-A0A8T1XKE3-F1
#
_cell.length_a   1.000
_cell.length_b   1.000
_cell.length_c   1.000
_cell.angle_alpha   90.00
_cell.angle_beta   90.00
_cell.angle_gamma   90.00
#
_symmetry.space_group_name_H-M   'P 1'
#
loop_
_entity.id
_entity.type
_entity.pdbx_description
1 polymer ?
#
loop_
_entity_poly.entity_id
_entity_poly.type
_entity_poly.pdbx_seq_one_letter_code
_entity_poly.pdbx_strand_id
1 'polypeptide(L)'
;MANLPPSLSMKSVALSGASSSSSNDRKLLSAEQLILDLSNPELRENALHELSKKREIFQDLAPLLWHSVGTIPALLQEIISVYPVLSPPTMTPAQSNRVCNALALLQCVASHTDTRMLFLKAHLPLYLYAFLNTSSKSRPFEYLRLTSLGVIGCTC
;
A
#
# COMPACT_ATOMS: atom_id res chain seq x y z
N MET A 1 -75.71 -13.78 20.49
CA MET A 1 -74.31 -14.16 20.82
C MET A 1 -73.56 -14.37 19.51
N ALA A 2 -72.85 -13.34 19.05
CA ALA A 2 -72.02 -13.40 17.84
C ALA A 2 -70.58 -13.01 18.25
N ASN A 3 -69.65 -13.96 18.12
CA ASN A 3 -68.22 -13.77 18.39
C ASN A 3 -67.56 -13.10 17.16
N LEU A 4 -66.86 -11.99 17.38
CA LEU A 4 -65.94 -11.39 16.39
C LEU A 4 -64.57 -12.11 16.44
N PRO A 5 -63.84 -12.24 15.31
CA PRO A 5 -62.47 -12.75 15.30
C PRO A 5 -61.46 -11.66 15.71
N PRO A 6 -60.28 -12.05 16.26
CA PRO A 6 -59.28 -11.11 16.75
C PRO A 6 -58.42 -10.50 15.62
N SER A 7 -57.86 -9.32 15.88
CA SER A 7 -57.08 -8.53 14.92
C SER A 7 -55.75 -9.18 14.54
N LEU A 8 -55.42 -9.12 13.24
CA LEU A 8 -54.13 -9.50 12.68
C LEU A 8 -53.06 -8.47 13.08
N SER A 9 -52.16 -8.85 13.97
CA SER A 9 -50.96 -8.08 14.31
C SER A 9 -49.94 -8.17 13.17
N MET A 10 -49.71 -7.07 12.46
CA MET A 10 -48.60 -6.93 11.51
C MET A 10 -47.27 -6.99 12.27
N LYS A 11 -46.57 -8.12 12.18
CA LYS A 11 -45.14 -8.21 12.54
C LYS A 11 -44.35 -7.50 11.45
N SER A 12 -43.76 -6.36 11.78
CA SER A 12 -42.73 -5.70 10.99
C SER A 12 -41.58 -6.68 10.77
N VAL A 13 -41.38 -7.08 9.51
CA VAL A 13 -40.18 -7.80 9.08
C VAL A 13 -39.03 -6.81 9.16
N ALA A 14 -38.19 -6.94 10.19
CA ALA A 14 -36.92 -6.23 10.24
C ALA A 14 -36.02 -6.78 9.13
N LEU A 15 -35.76 -5.98 8.09
CA LEU A 15 -34.65 -6.21 7.17
C LEU A 15 -33.33 -6.07 7.94
N SER A 16 -32.83 -7.16 8.50
CA SER A 16 -31.43 -7.29 8.90
C SER A 16 -30.63 -7.80 7.72
N GLY A 17 -29.98 -6.89 6.99
CA GLY A 17 -29.14 -7.27 5.84
C GLY A 17 -28.39 -6.12 5.17
N ALA A 18 -27.76 -5.21 5.92
CA ALA A 18 -26.99 -4.11 5.31
C ALA A 18 -25.79 -3.60 6.15
N SER A 19 -25.21 -4.42 7.03
CA SER A 19 -24.11 -3.96 7.91
C SER A 19 -22.68 -4.26 7.40
N SER A 20 -22.50 -5.14 6.42
CA SER A 20 -21.17 -5.53 5.92
C SER A 20 -20.59 -4.62 4.82
N SER A 21 -21.43 -3.93 4.03
CA SER A 21 -20.96 -3.03 2.96
C SER A 21 -20.35 -1.73 3.52
N SER A 22 -21.02 -1.09 4.48
CA SER A 22 -20.63 0.24 4.99
C SER A 22 -19.23 0.31 5.62
N SER A 23 -18.70 -0.81 6.10
CA SER A 23 -17.37 -0.87 6.73
C SER A 23 -16.25 -1.02 5.72
N ASN A 24 -16.51 -1.73 4.61
CA ASN A 24 -15.54 -1.87 3.51
C ASN A 24 -15.47 -0.58 2.70
N ASP A 25 -16.61 0.08 2.46
CA ASP A 25 -16.65 1.38 1.76
C ASP A 25 -15.88 2.46 2.50
N ARG A 26 -16.05 2.55 3.83
CA ARG A 26 -15.28 3.51 4.67
C ARG A 26 -13.78 3.23 4.68
N LYS A 27 -13.39 1.96 4.65
CA LYS A 27 -12.00 1.53 4.56
C LYS A 27 -11.40 1.92 3.21
N LEU A 28 -12.14 1.74 2.12
CA LEU A 28 -11.71 2.06 0.76
C LEU A 28 -11.54 3.57 0.58
N LEU A 29 -12.51 4.38 1.01
CA LEU A 29 -12.41 5.85 1.02
C LEU A 29 -11.19 6.35 1.83
N SER A 30 -10.88 5.66 2.94
CA SER A 30 -9.67 5.97 3.73
C SER A 30 -8.38 5.61 2.98
N ALA A 31 -8.37 4.55 2.17
CA ALA A 31 -7.19 4.17 1.38
C ALA A 31 -6.97 5.14 0.21
N GLU A 32 -8.04 5.53 -0.50
CA GLU A 32 -7.98 6.51 -1.59
C GLU A 32 -7.41 7.86 -1.11
N GLN A 33 -7.87 8.36 0.05
CA GLN A 33 -7.32 9.58 0.63
C GLN A 33 -5.83 9.45 0.93
N LEU A 34 -5.39 8.32 1.51
CA LEU A 34 -3.97 8.09 1.78
C LEU A 34 -3.15 8.01 0.48
N ILE A 35 -3.71 7.46 -0.60
CA ILE A 35 -3.06 7.42 -1.92
C ILE A 35 -2.90 8.84 -2.48
N LEU A 36 -3.91 9.70 -2.33
CA LEU A 36 -3.82 11.11 -2.71
C LEU A 36 -2.74 11.83 -1.88
N ASP A 37 -2.68 11.56 -0.58
CA ASP A 37 -1.70 12.14 0.34
C ASP A 37 -0.26 11.76 -0.03
N LEU A 38 -0.02 10.65 -0.73
CA LEU A 38 1.32 10.32 -1.26
C LEU A 38 1.86 11.38 -2.22
N SER A 39 0.99 12.10 -2.92
CA SER A 39 1.40 13.16 -3.83
C SER A 39 1.90 14.41 -3.09
N ASN A 40 1.42 14.66 -1.87
CA ASN A 40 1.85 15.78 -1.04
C ASN A 40 3.09 15.41 -0.21
N PRO A 41 4.26 16.05 -0.42
CA PRO A 41 5.49 15.75 0.32
C PRO A 41 5.36 15.81 1.85
N GLU A 42 4.50 16.70 2.38
CA GLU A 42 4.30 16.88 3.82
C GLU A 42 3.50 15.73 4.45
N LEU A 43 2.58 15.13 3.69
CA LEU A 43 1.71 14.05 4.17
C LEU A 43 2.24 12.67 3.80
N ARG A 44 3.12 12.60 2.80
CA ARG A 44 3.60 11.36 2.18
C ARG A 44 4.20 10.38 3.18
N GLU A 45 4.99 10.84 4.15
CA GLU A 45 5.62 9.94 5.12
C GLU A 45 4.60 9.17 5.96
N ASN A 46 3.58 9.88 6.45
CA ASN A 46 2.48 9.27 7.19
C ASN A 46 1.65 8.35 6.29
N ALA A 47 1.35 8.78 5.06
CA ALA A 47 0.63 7.99 4.08
C ALA A 47 1.34 6.67 3.74
N LEU A 48 2.66 6.70 3.51
CA LEU A 48 3.48 5.51 3.29
C LEU A 48 3.39 4.55 4.48
N HIS A 49 3.54 5.07 5.69
CA HIS A 49 3.46 4.26 6.90
C HIS A 49 2.09 3.58 7.04
N GLU A 50 1.00 4.32 6.90
CA GLU A 50 -0.36 3.78 7.01
C GLU A 50 -0.71 2.79 5.91
N LEU A 51 -0.39 3.08 4.65
CA LEU A 51 -0.65 2.18 3.53
C LEU A 51 0.17 0.90 3.62
N SER A 52 1.43 0.97 4.06
CA SER A 52 2.29 -0.21 4.19
C SER A 52 1.73 -1.25 5.19
N LYS A 53 1.04 -0.79 6.24
CA LYS A 53 0.34 -1.66 7.22
C LYS A 53 -0.94 -2.25 6.66
N LYS A 54 -1.59 -1.56 5.72
CA LYS A 54 -2.88 -1.96 5.14
C LYS A 54 -2.73 -2.88 3.92
N ARG A 55 -1.52 -3.13 3.43
CA ARG A 55 -1.24 -3.90 2.20
C ARG A 55 -1.83 -5.31 2.17
N GLU A 56 -2.00 -5.95 3.33
CA GLU A 56 -2.55 -7.32 3.43
C GLU A 56 -4.09 -7.34 3.51
N ILE A 57 -4.70 -6.20 3.84
CA ILE A 57 -6.13 -6.08 4.09
C ILE A 57 -6.88 -5.72 2.80
N PHE A 58 -6.20 -5.08 1.85
CA PHE A 58 -6.79 -4.59 0.60
C PHE A 58 -6.20 -5.34 -0.59
N GLN A 59 -6.93 -6.34 -1.08
CA GLN A 59 -6.53 -7.09 -2.28
C GLN A 59 -6.42 -6.19 -3.50
N ASP A 60 -7.28 -5.18 -3.61
CA ASP A 60 -7.30 -4.22 -4.73
C ASP A 60 -6.35 -3.02 -4.55
N LEU A 61 -5.48 -3.02 -3.53
CA LEU A 61 -4.57 -1.89 -3.31
C LEU A 61 -3.58 -1.71 -4.46
N ALA A 62 -3.07 -2.80 -5.04
CA ALA A 62 -2.08 -2.73 -6.10
C ALA A 62 -2.61 -2.04 -7.37
N PRO A 63 -3.78 -2.41 -7.93
CA PRO A 63 -4.42 -1.65 -9.00
C PRO A 63 -4.67 -0.18 -8.64
N LEU A 64 -5.15 0.12 -7.43
CA LEU A 64 -5.37 1.51 -6.99
C LEU A 64 -4.07 2.33 -6.98
N LEU A 65 -2.98 1.77 -6.45
CA LEU A 65 -1.66 2.42 -6.45
C LEU A 65 -1.14 2.64 -7.87
N TRP A 66 -1.36 1.69 -8.77
CA TRP A 66 -0.84 1.75 -10.14
C TRP A 66 -1.60 2.77 -11.00
N HIS A 67 -2.93 2.77 -10.92
CA HIS A 67 -3.78 3.60 -11.77
C HIS A 67 -4.03 5.00 -11.21
N SER A 68 -3.71 5.25 -9.93
CA SER A 68 -3.72 6.59 -9.37
C SER A 68 -2.60 7.46 -9.96
N VAL A 69 -2.97 8.65 -10.42
CA VAL A 69 -2.05 9.58 -11.06
C VAL A 69 -1.02 10.08 -10.05
N GLY A 70 0.27 10.02 -10.41
CA GLY A 70 1.36 10.53 -9.59
C GLY A 70 1.82 9.59 -8.46
N THR A 71 1.10 8.51 -8.18
CA THR A 71 1.44 7.58 -7.09
C THR A 71 2.74 6.80 -7.36
N ILE A 72 2.88 6.12 -8.51
CA ILE A 72 4.12 5.40 -8.85
C ILE A 72 5.33 6.35 -8.92
N PRO A 73 5.25 7.54 -9.57
CA PRO A 73 6.31 8.54 -9.49
C PRO A 73 6.65 8.99 -8.07
N ALA A 74 5.66 9.18 -7.18
CA ALA A 74 5.91 9.54 -5.80
C ALA A 74 6.67 8.43 -5.04
N LEU A 75 6.33 7.16 -5.27
CA LEU A 75 7.07 6.02 -4.69
C LEU A 75 8.51 5.95 -5.24
N LEU A 76 8.71 6.17 -6.53
CA LEU A 76 10.04 6.27 -7.15
C LEU A 76 10.85 7.42 -6.55
N GLN A 77 10.22 8.56 -6.26
CA GLN A 77 10.90 9.71 -5.67
C GLN A 77 11.48 9.37 -4.29
N GLU A 78 10.81 8.52 -3.51
CA GLU A 78 11.30 8.03 -2.21
C GLU A 78 12.49 7.07 -2.35
N ILE A 79 12.55 6.31 -3.45
CA ILE A 79 13.72 5.47 -3.77
C ILE A 79 14.91 6.35 -4.16
N ILE A 80 14.69 7.31 -5.05
CA ILE A 80 15.77 8.14 -5.59
C ILE A 80 16.33 9.09 -4.52
N SER A 81 15.50 9.54 -3.57
CA SER A 81 15.91 10.47 -2.51
C SER A 81 17.00 9.91 -1.58
N VAL A 82 17.11 8.58 -1.46
CA VAL A 82 18.14 7.95 -0.62
C VAL A 82 19.44 7.65 -1.37
N TYR A 83 19.50 7.81 -2.69
CA TYR A 83 20.73 7.56 -3.47
C TYR A 83 21.97 8.33 -2.98
N PRO A 84 21.87 9.62 -2.61
CA PRO A 84 23.03 10.38 -2.14
C PRO A 84 23.64 9.84 -0.83
N VAL A 85 22.88 9.09 -0.03
CA VAL A 85 23.34 8.53 1.26
C VAL A 85 23.71 7.06 1.19
N LEU A 86 23.73 6.46 -0.01
CA LEU A 86 24.26 5.11 -0.23
C LEU A 86 25.79 5.10 -0.25
N SER A 87 26.39 6.16 -0.79
CA SER A 87 27.85 6.35 -0.88
C SER A 87 28.20 7.84 -0.72
N PRO A 88 28.81 8.27 0.41
CA PRO A 88 29.19 7.46 1.57
C PRO A 88 27.96 6.89 2.31
N PRO A 89 28.10 5.75 3.02
CA PRO A 89 26.96 5.04 3.61
C PRO A 89 26.47 5.69 4.91
N THR A 90 25.77 6.82 4.81
CA THR A 90 25.33 7.65 5.94
C THR A 90 23.81 7.57 6.19
N MET A 91 23.12 6.59 5.61
CA MET A 91 21.68 6.42 5.78
C MET A 91 21.27 6.18 7.24
N THR A 92 20.32 6.97 7.71
CA THR A 92 19.75 6.87 9.07
C THR A 92 18.66 5.79 9.17
N PRO A 93 18.33 5.29 10.38
CA PRO A 93 17.20 4.39 10.58
C PRO A 93 15.87 4.96 10.07
N ALA A 94 15.59 6.24 10.32
CA ALA A 94 14.36 6.90 9.88
C ALA A 94 14.25 6.91 8.34
N GLN A 95 15.32 7.28 7.64
CA GLN A 95 15.37 7.24 6.17
C GLN A 95 15.15 5.83 5.64
N SER A 96 15.81 4.82 6.23
CA SER A 96 15.63 3.42 5.82
C SER A 96 14.19 2.94 6.02
N ASN A 97 13.55 3.29 7.14
CA ASN A 97 12.17 2.92 7.41
C ASN A 97 11.21 3.55 6.39
N ARG A 98 11.40 4.84 6.10
CA ARG A 98 10.57 5.57 5.14
C ARG A 98 10.66 4.97 3.74
N VAL A 99 11.86 4.75 3.20
CA VAL A 99 12.02 4.14 1.87
C VAL A 99 11.56 2.68 1.86
N CYS A 100 11.75 1.91 2.95
CA CYS A 100 11.24 0.54 3.03
C CYS A 100 9.71 0.47 3.05
N ASN A 101 9.01 1.46 3.61
CA ASN A 101 7.56 1.55 3.47
C ASN A 101 7.14 1.77 2.01
N ALA A 102 7.88 2.59 1.25
CA ALA A 102 7.64 2.74 -0.19
C ALA A 102 7.94 1.44 -0.97
N LEU A 103 9.04 0.75 -0.64
CA LEU A 103 9.38 -0.55 -1.22
C LEU A 103 8.30 -1.61 -0.92
N ALA A 104 7.72 -1.61 0.28
CA ALA A 104 6.61 -2.49 0.64
C ALA A 104 5.37 -2.27 -0.25
N LEU A 105 5.06 -1.02 -0.62
CA LEU A 105 3.98 -0.72 -1.55
C LEU A 105 4.32 -1.16 -2.99
N LEU A 106 5.57 -0.98 -3.42
CA LEU A 106 6.02 -1.51 -4.71
C LEU A 106 6.04 -3.03 -4.74
N GLN A 107 6.33 -3.70 -3.63
CA GLN A 107 6.20 -5.15 -3.49
C GLN A 107 4.76 -5.59 -3.67
N CYS A 108 3.79 -4.85 -3.11
CA CYS A 108 2.36 -5.11 -3.32
C CYS A 108 2.00 -5.02 -4.81
N VAL A 109 2.39 -3.93 -5.48
CA VAL A 109 2.21 -3.74 -6.92
C VAL A 109 2.87 -4.85 -7.75
N ALA A 110 4.09 -5.26 -7.38
CA ALA A 110 4.84 -6.29 -8.08
C ALA A 110 4.26 -7.70 -7.89
N SER A 111 3.62 -7.96 -6.74
CA SER A 111 3.00 -9.26 -6.41
C SER A 111 1.62 -9.48 -7.03
N HIS A 112 0.92 -8.42 -7.43
CA HIS A 112 -0.45 -8.51 -7.94
C HIS A 112 -0.48 -8.88 -9.43
N THR A 113 -1.38 -9.79 -9.81
CA THR A 113 -1.44 -10.38 -11.16
C THR A 113 -1.57 -9.33 -12.27
N ASP A 114 -2.37 -8.31 -12.02
CA ASP A 114 -2.77 -7.32 -13.04
C ASP A 114 -1.70 -6.24 -13.23
N THR A 115 -0.95 -5.91 -12.18
CA THR A 115 0.04 -4.83 -12.20
C THR A 115 1.46 -5.34 -12.35
N ARG A 116 1.76 -6.61 -12.04
CA ARG A 116 3.11 -7.19 -12.12
C ARG A 116 3.76 -6.99 -13.49
N MET A 117 3.03 -7.27 -14.58
CA MET A 117 3.58 -7.10 -15.93
C MET A 117 3.81 -5.63 -16.28
N LEU A 118 2.96 -4.73 -15.78
CA LEU A 118 3.13 -3.29 -15.96
C LEU A 118 4.35 -2.78 -15.19
N PHE A 119 4.54 -3.24 -13.95
CA PHE A 119 5.70 -2.96 -13.11
C PHE A 119 7.02 -3.37 -13.79
N LEU A 120 7.05 -4.57 -14.39
CA LEU A 120 8.21 -5.06 -15.14
C LEU A 120 8.47 -4.25 -16.43
N LYS A 121 7.42 -3.97 -17.20
CA LYS A 121 7.52 -3.16 -18.44
C LYS A 121 7.94 -1.72 -18.19
N ALA A 122 7.60 -1.17 -17.01
CA ALA A 122 8.05 0.16 -16.58
C ALA A 122 9.50 0.17 -16.07
N HIS A 123 10.20 -0.97 -16.09
CA HIS A 123 11.59 -1.10 -15.66
C HIS A 123 11.85 -0.64 -14.21
N LEU A 124 10.81 -0.65 -13.35
CA LEU A 124 10.91 -0.26 -11.95
C LEU A 124 11.93 -1.08 -11.12
N PRO A 125 12.10 -2.41 -11.34
CA PRO A 125 13.13 -3.17 -10.65
C PRO A 125 14.55 -2.59 -10.79
N LEU A 126 14.86 -1.90 -11.89
CA LEU A 126 16.21 -1.37 -12.13
C LEU A 126 16.66 -0.36 -11.07
N TYR A 127 15.71 0.41 -10.53
CA TYR A 127 15.98 1.40 -9.49
C TYR A 127 16.40 0.76 -8.15
N LEU A 128 16.15 -0.53 -7.97
CA LEU A 128 16.49 -1.24 -6.72
C LEU A 128 17.90 -1.85 -6.74
N TYR A 129 18.54 -1.97 -7.90
CA TYR A 129 19.89 -2.54 -7.98
C TYR A 129 20.93 -1.70 -7.24
N ALA A 130 20.76 -0.37 -7.19
CA ALA A 130 21.62 0.51 -6.41
C ALA A 130 21.64 0.12 -4.92
N PHE A 131 20.50 -0.33 -4.38
CA PHE A 131 20.38 -0.78 -2.98
C PHE A 131 21.07 -2.11 -2.75
N LEU A 132 20.90 -3.06 -3.68
CA LEU A 132 21.50 -4.39 -3.60
C LEU A 132 23.02 -4.39 -3.71
N ASN A 133 23.59 -3.39 -4.41
CA ASN A 133 25.03 -3.23 -4.56
C ASN A 133 25.72 -2.63 -3.31
N THR A 134 24.96 -2.24 -2.28
CA THR A 134 25.54 -1.70 -1.04
C THR A 134 26.23 -2.78 -0.20
N SER A 135 27.41 -2.47 0.35
CA SER A 135 28.23 -3.40 1.14
C SER A 135 28.21 -3.13 2.66
N SER A 136 27.63 -1.99 3.08
CA SER A 136 27.51 -1.62 4.49
C SER A 136 26.75 -2.69 5.28
N LYS A 137 27.25 -3.03 6.48
CA LYS A 137 26.63 -4.00 7.40
C LYS A 137 25.79 -3.34 8.50
N SER A 138 25.51 -2.05 8.38
CA SER A 138 24.64 -1.39 9.35
C SER A 138 23.18 -1.83 9.16
N ARG A 139 22.44 -1.90 10.27
CA ARG A 139 21.02 -2.32 10.29
C ARG A 139 20.14 -1.60 9.26
N PRO A 140 20.27 -0.27 9.03
CA PRO A 140 19.51 0.44 7.98
C PRO A 140 19.75 -0.13 6.57
N PHE A 141 20.99 -0.49 6.23
CA PHE A 141 21.36 -1.03 4.92
C PHE A 141 20.99 -2.50 4.76
N GLU A 142 21.08 -3.30 5.81
CA GLU A 142 20.55 -4.67 5.82
C GLU A 142 19.05 -4.69 5.59
N TYR A 143 18.31 -3.83 6.29
CA TYR A 143 16.86 -3.72 6.12
C TYR A 143 16.47 -3.25 4.72
N LEU A 144 17.19 -2.26 4.18
CA LEU A 144 16.99 -1.77 2.81
C LEU A 144 17.19 -2.88 1.78
N ARG A 145 18.28 -3.65 1.88
CA ARG A 145 18.59 -4.76 0.95
C ARG A 145 17.55 -5.88 1.06
N LEU A 146 17.20 -6.29 2.28
CA LEU A 146 16.20 -7.34 2.51
C LEU A 146 14.85 -6.97 1.89
N THR A 147 14.40 -5.72 2.11
CA THR A 147 13.12 -5.25 1.55
C THR A 147 13.18 -5.16 0.03
N SER A 148 14.31 -4.70 -0.54
CA SER A 148 14.52 -4.65 -1.99
C SER A 148 14.50 -6.03 -2.64
N LEU A 149 15.12 -7.03 -2.00
CA LEU A 149 15.06 -8.42 -2.44
C LEU A 149 13.62 -8.96 -2.42
N GLY A 150 12.80 -8.54 -1.44
CA GLY A 150 11.38 -8.89 -1.37
C GLY A 150 10.59 -8.43 -2.60
N VAL A 151 10.86 -7.21 -3.10
CA VAL A 151 10.23 -6.69 -4.33
C VAL A 151 10.66 -7.49 -5.55
N ILE A 152 11.95 -7.82 -5.69
CA ILE A 152 12.43 -8.58 -6.84
C ILE A 152 11.92 -10.04 -6.78
N GLY A 153 11.89 -10.64 -5.59
CA GLY A 153 11.47 -12.02 -5.38
C GLY A 153 10.02 -12.29 -5.78
N CYS A 154 9.10 -11.33 -5.64
CA CYS A 154 7.71 -11.52 -6.07
C CYS A 154 7.47 -11.28 -7.57
N THR A 155 8.47 -10.78 -8.31
CA THR A 155 8.38 -10.61 -9.77
C THR A 155 8.79 -11.85 -10.57
N CYS A 156 9.41 -12.83 -9.92
CA CYS A 156 9.86 -14.09 -10.49
C CYS A 156 8.71 -15.11 -10.52
#